data_AF-B0XHL8-F1
#
_entry.id   AF-B0XHL8-F1
#
_cell.length_a   1.000
_cell.length_b   1.000
_cell.length_c   1.000
_cell.angle_alpha   90.00
_cell.angle_beta   90.00
_cell.angle_gamma   90.00
#
_symmetry.space_group_name_H-M   'P 1'
#
loop_
_entity.id
_entity.type
_entity.pdbx_description
1 polymer ?
#
loop_
_entity_poly.entity_id
_entity_poly.type
_entity_poly.pdbx_seq_one_letter_code
_entity_poly.pdbx_strand_id
1 'polypeptide(L)'
;MTDLSKKAILIDGRGHLLGRLASVIAKQILNGRNVVVVRCEDLQLSGHFFRNKIKFLAYLRKRCNVNPARGPFHFRAPSRMLWKAVRGMVPHKTKRGHNALKQLKVYEGIPPPYDRQKRLCVPIAMRQLCLRPDRKNDRAPCGPIPRSLGIVRPRPNIEQEPEEFSNYLQTYNLIRQK
;
A
#
# COMPACT_ATOMS: atom_id res chain seq x y z
N MET A 1 29.59 16.46 2.06
CA MET A 1 29.08 15.82 0.82
C MET A 1 27.56 15.73 0.90
N THR A 2 26.88 16.81 0.51
CA THR A 2 25.42 16.87 0.41
C THR A 2 25.06 16.71 -1.06
N ASP A 3 24.76 15.47 -1.47
CA ASP A 3 24.42 15.20 -2.87
C ASP A 3 23.09 15.87 -3.25
N LEU A 4 23.17 16.65 -4.33
CA LEU A 4 22.14 17.04 -5.29
C LEU A 4 20.73 16.46 -5.00
N SER A 5 19.77 17.36 -4.81
CA SER A 5 18.31 17.13 -4.68
C SER A 5 17.87 15.71 -5.07
N LYS A 6 17.83 14.79 -4.10
CA LYS A 6 17.36 13.42 -4.32
C LYS A 6 15.85 13.43 -4.57
N LYS A 7 15.47 13.55 -5.84
CA LYS A 7 14.09 13.45 -6.32
C LYS A 7 13.44 12.18 -5.75
N ALA A 8 12.28 12.34 -5.13
CA ALA A 8 11.56 11.22 -4.55
C ALA A 8 11.08 10.26 -5.66
N ILE A 9 11.34 8.97 -5.49
CA ILE A 9 10.83 7.91 -6.36
C ILE A 9 9.39 7.64 -5.92
N LEU A 10 8.44 8.06 -6.75
CA LEU A 10 7.02 7.81 -6.53
C LEU A 10 6.64 6.47 -7.15
N ILE A 11 6.23 5.51 -6.32
CA ILE A 11 5.86 4.16 -6.72
C ILE A 11 4.36 3.97 -6.55
N ASP A 12 3.74 3.42 -7.59
CA ASP A 12 2.36 2.98 -7.56
C ASP A 12 2.22 1.58 -6.94
N GLY A 13 1.40 1.44 -5.90
CA GLY A 13 1.14 0.16 -5.23
C GLY A 13 0.17 -0.76 -5.99
N ARG A 14 -0.58 -0.23 -6.98
CA ARG A 14 -1.61 -0.99 -7.69
C ARG A 14 -1.01 -2.18 -8.43
N GLY A 15 -1.57 -3.38 -8.22
CA GLY A 15 -1.17 -4.58 -8.97
C GLY A 15 0.23 -5.11 -8.63
N HIS A 16 0.83 -4.66 -7.53
CA HIS A 16 2.14 -5.13 -7.08
C HIS A 16 2.01 -6.15 -5.95
N LEU A 17 2.92 -7.12 -5.91
CA LEU A 17 3.02 -8.07 -4.81
C LEU A 17 3.73 -7.45 -3.61
N LEU A 18 3.04 -7.39 -2.47
CA LEU A 18 3.49 -6.72 -1.24
C LEU A 18 4.92 -7.11 -0.85
N GLY A 19 5.23 -8.41 -0.82
CA GLY A 19 6.56 -8.90 -0.42
C GLY A 19 7.67 -8.56 -1.43
N ARG A 20 7.40 -8.72 -2.73
CA ARG A 20 8.39 -8.40 -3.77
C ARG A 20 8.67 -6.91 -3.83
N LEU A 21 7.61 -6.10 -3.73
CA LEU A 21 7.72 -4.65 -3.70
C LEU A 21 8.51 -4.18 -2.47
N ALA A 22 8.22 -4.73 -1.29
CA ALA A 22 8.91 -4.38 -0.05
C ALA A 22 10.43 -4.65 -0.13
N SER A 23 10.85 -5.74 -0.79
CA SER A 23 12.27 -6.08 -0.95
C SER A 23 13.02 -5.07 -1.81
N VAL A 24 12.42 -4.67 -2.94
CA VAL A 24 12.99 -3.64 -3.81
C VAL A 24 13.09 -2.32 -3.07
N ILE A 25 12.00 -1.91 -2.39
CA ILE A 25 11.96 -0.67 -1.61
C ILE A 25 13.04 -0.66 -0.52
N ALA A 26 13.19 -1.74 0.24
CA ALA A 26 14.19 -1.84 1.30
C ALA A 26 15.61 -1.59 0.77
N LYS A 27 15.96 -2.17 -0.38
CA LYS A 27 17.26 -1.96 -1.02
C LYS A 27 17.45 -0.52 -1.48
N GLN A 28 16.43 0.11 -2.07
CA GLN A 28 16.51 1.51 -2.51
C GLN A 28 16.73 2.48 -1.35
N ILE A 29 16.02 2.26 -0.24
CA ILE A 29 16.15 3.09 0.95
C ILE A 29 17.54 2.91 1.59
N LEU A 30 18.08 1.68 1.63
CA LEU A 30 19.43 1.45 2.16
C LEU A 30 20.55 2.09 1.31
N ASN A 31 20.28 2.31 0.03
CA ASN A 31 21.11 3.11 -0.87
C ASN A 31 20.91 4.63 -0.68
N GLY A 32 20.05 5.04 0.25
CA GLY A 32 19.82 6.44 0.60
C GLY A 32 18.91 7.19 -0.37
N ARG A 33 17.99 6.50 -1.07
CA ARG A 33 16.98 7.10 -1.95
C ARG A 33 15.68 7.34 -1.19
N ASN A 34 15.03 8.47 -1.49
CA ASN A 34 13.70 8.78 -0.97
C ASN A 34 12.65 8.06 -1.78
N VAL A 35 11.81 7.26 -1.12
CA VAL A 35 10.79 6.43 -1.78
C VAL A 35 9.43 6.75 -1.19
N VAL A 36 8.47 7.06 -2.07
CA VAL A 36 7.08 7.31 -1.71
C VAL A 36 6.22 6.24 -2.38
N VAL A 37 5.43 5.51 -1.62
CA VAL A 37 4.47 4.54 -2.14
C VAL A 37 3.06 5.07 -1.97
N VAL A 38 2.30 5.10 -3.07
CA VAL A 38 0.88 5.49 -3.10
C VAL A 38 0.01 4.28 -3.42
N ARG A 39 -1.29 4.37 -3.11
CA ARG A 39 -2.29 3.30 -3.33
C ARG A 39 -1.91 1.97 -2.68
N CYS A 40 -1.55 2.01 -1.40
CA CYS A 40 -1.21 0.79 -0.66
C CYS A 40 -2.40 -0.17 -0.50
N GLU A 41 -3.62 0.33 -0.63
CA GLU A 41 -4.85 -0.44 -0.61
C GLU A 41 -5.02 -1.37 -1.82
N ASP A 42 -4.37 -1.04 -2.95
CA ASP A 42 -4.43 -1.83 -4.18
C ASP A 42 -3.25 -2.80 -4.35
N LEU A 43 -2.40 -2.92 -3.32
CA LEU A 43 -1.39 -3.96 -3.27
C LEU A 43 -2.03 -5.34 -3.34
N GLN A 44 -1.24 -6.36 -3.66
CA GLN A 44 -1.70 -7.73 -3.78
C GLN A 44 -0.85 -8.68 -2.95
N LEU A 45 -1.50 -9.72 -2.44
CA LEU A 45 -0.86 -10.86 -1.80
C LEU A 45 -1.12 -12.10 -2.66
N SER A 46 -0.12 -12.95 -2.77
CA SER A 46 -0.29 -14.23 -3.44
C SER A 46 -1.13 -15.18 -2.59
N GLY A 47 -1.85 -16.08 -3.25
CA GLY A 47 -2.75 -17.03 -2.61
C GLY A 47 -4.16 -16.50 -2.43
N HIS A 48 -5.04 -17.38 -1.96
CA HIS A 48 -6.47 -17.10 -1.81
C HIS A 48 -6.81 -16.42 -0.49
N PHE A 49 -7.90 -15.64 -0.56
CA PHE A 49 -8.37 -14.71 0.46
C PHE A 49 -8.45 -15.31 1.84
N PHE A 50 -9.12 -16.46 1.91
CA PHE A 50 -9.33 -17.17 3.14
C PHE A 50 -8.02 -17.57 3.81
N ARG A 51 -7.03 -18.02 3.02
CA ARG A 51 -5.71 -18.42 3.52
C ARG A 51 -4.96 -17.22 4.09
N ASN A 52 -4.99 -16.10 3.38
CA ASN A 52 -4.31 -14.88 3.83
C ASN A 52 -4.99 -14.26 5.06
N LYS A 53 -6.33 -14.34 5.15
CA LYS A 53 -7.09 -13.96 6.34
C LYS A 53 -6.69 -14.79 7.56
N ILE A 54 -6.64 -16.12 7.45
CA ILE A 54 -6.23 -16.99 8.57
C ILE A 54 -4.80 -16.68 9.04
N LYS A 55 -3.87 -16.49 8.10
CA LYS A 55 -2.49 -16.10 8.44
C LYS A 55 -2.45 -14.78 9.23
N PHE A 56 -3.23 -13.79 8.80
CA PHE A 56 -3.29 -12.51 9.50
C PHE A 56 -3.95 -12.63 10.87
N LEU A 57 -5.03 -13.40 11.00
CA LEU A 57 -5.67 -13.69 12.29
C LEU A 57 -4.72 -14.41 13.26
N ALA A 58 -3.96 -15.40 12.78
CA ALA A 58 -2.94 -16.06 13.59
C ALA A 58 -1.84 -15.07 14.05
N TYR A 59 -1.49 -14.09 13.21
CA TYR A 59 -0.59 -13.00 13.61
C TYR A 59 -1.21 -12.11 14.70
N LEU A 60 -2.49 -11.76 14.60
CA LEU A 60 -3.20 -10.94 15.59
C LEU A 60 -3.36 -11.61 16.97
N ARG A 61 -3.33 -12.94 17.02
CA ARG A 61 -3.38 -13.69 18.29
C ARG A 61 -2.08 -13.57 19.10
N LYS A 62 -0.96 -13.18 18.48
CA LYS A 62 0.33 -13.07 19.17
C LYS A 62 0.35 -11.84 20.06
N ARG A 63 0.23 -12.01 21.38
CA ARG A 63 0.30 -10.94 22.38
C ARG A 63 1.29 -11.27 23.49
N CYS A 64 1.81 -10.25 24.18
CA CYS A 64 2.52 -10.47 25.43
C CYS A 64 1.50 -10.82 26.52
N ASN A 65 1.72 -11.91 27.26
CA ASN A 65 0.78 -12.37 28.29
C ASN A 65 0.76 -11.44 29.52
N VAL A 66 1.93 -10.89 29.87
CA VAL A 66 2.11 -10.04 31.07
C VAL A 66 1.48 -8.66 30.88
N ASN A 67 1.89 -7.94 29.83
CA ASN A 67 1.31 -6.65 29.49
C ASN A 67 1.17 -6.53 27.96
N PRO A 68 -0.06 -6.60 27.42
CA PRO A 68 -0.31 -6.49 25.99
C PRO A 68 0.24 -5.21 25.35
N ALA A 69 0.34 -4.10 26.10
CA ALA A 69 0.84 -2.82 25.58
C ALA A 69 2.33 -2.85 25.24
N ARG A 70 3.13 -3.68 25.94
CA ARG A 70 4.56 -3.89 25.63
C ARG A 70 4.78 -4.93 24.52
N GLY A 71 3.69 -5.58 24.08
CA GLY A 71 3.72 -6.65 23.09
C GLY A 71 3.92 -6.17 21.65
N PRO A 72 3.88 -7.10 20.70
CA PRO A 72 4.00 -6.78 19.28
C PRO A 72 2.80 -5.93 18.82
N PHE A 73 3.07 -4.76 18.24
CA PHE A 73 2.00 -3.92 17.72
C PHE A 73 1.46 -4.44 16.38
N HIS A 74 0.14 -4.60 16.30
CA HIS A 74 -0.56 -5.06 15.09
C HIS A 74 -1.20 -3.88 14.36
N PHE A 75 -0.64 -3.52 13.21
CA PHE A 75 -1.25 -2.49 12.36
C PHE A 75 -2.38 -3.06 11.52
N ARG A 76 -3.46 -2.28 11.37
CA ARG A 76 -4.65 -2.62 10.57
C ARG A 76 -4.72 -1.92 9.22
N ALA A 77 -4.10 -0.74 9.12
CA ALA A 77 -4.05 0.07 7.91
C ALA A 77 -3.09 -0.55 6.87
N PRO A 78 -3.46 -0.71 5.59
CA PRO A 78 -2.60 -1.31 4.57
C PRO A 78 -1.26 -0.58 4.38
N SER A 79 -1.25 0.75 4.51
CA SER A 79 -0.02 1.55 4.52
C SER A 79 0.95 1.11 5.61
N ARG A 80 0.45 0.96 6.83
CA ARG A 80 1.23 0.52 8.00
C ARG A 80 1.63 -0.95 7.91
N MET A 81 0.82 -1.80 7.28
CA MET A 81 1.19 -3.18 6.98
C MET A 81 2.40 -3.24 6.03
N LEU A 82 2.40 -2.45 4.96
CA LEU A 82 3.55 -2.34 4.06
C LEU A 82 4.77 -1.78 4.79
N TRP A 83 4.61 -0.73 5.59
CA TRP A 83 5.70 -0.17 6.40
C TRP A 83 6.31 -1.22 7.34
N LYS A 84 5.47 -2.04 7.98
CA LYS A 84 5.94 -3.14 8.84
C LYS A 84 6.70 -4.20 8.05
N ALA A 85 6.24 -4.54 6.84
CA ALA A 85 6.93 -5.47 5.96
C ALA A 85 8.32 -4.95 5.57
N VAL A 86 8.43 -3.69 5.15
CA VAL A 86 9.72 -3.05 4.82
C VAL A 86 10.62 -2.95 6.05
N ARG A 87 10.08 -2.57 7.22
CA ARG A 87 10.82 -2.56 8.49
C ARG A 87 11.41 -3.93 8.84
N GLY A 88 10.72 -5.02 8.49
CA GLY A 88 11.23 -6.37 8.66
C GLY A 88 12.43 -6.70 7.79
N MET A 89 12.59 -6.01 6.65
CA MET A 89 13.68 -6.21 5.68
C MET A 89 14.87 -5.25 5.88
N VAL A 90 14.73 -4.25 6.75
CA VAL A 90 15.76 -3.24 7.05
C VAL A 90 16.33 -3.50 8.45
N PRO A 91 17.65 -3.30 8.69
CA PRO A 91 18.29 -3.39 10.01
C PRO A 91 17.86 -2.24 10.95
N HIS A 92 16.57 -2.23 11.32
CA HIS A 92 15.87 -1.14 11.99
C HIS A 92 16.28 -0.91 13.45
N LYS A 93 17.17 -1.73 14.01
CA LYS A 93 17.77 -1.50 15.34
C LYS A 93 18.99 -0.58 15.27
N THR A 94 19.56 -0.40 14.08
CA THR A 94 20.76 0.44 13.88
C THR A 94 20.38 1.87 13.52
N LYS A 95 21.26 2.83 13.80
CA LYS A 95 21.10 4.24 13.40
C LYS A 95 20.90 4.39 11.89
N ARG A 96 21.68 3.64 11.08
CA ARG A 96 21.54 3.59 9.62
C ARG A 96 20.14 3.14 9.20
N GLY A 97 19.63 2.07 9.81
CA GLY A 97 18.28 1.55 9.53
C GLY A 97 17.17 2.53 9.91
N HIS A 98 17.32 3.26 11.02
CA HIS A 98 16.39 4.32 11.39
C HIS A 98 16.37 5.47 10.38
N ASN A 99 17.54 5.91 9.92
CA ASN A 99 17.66 6.95 8.89
C ASN A 99 17.06 6.49 7.55
N ALA A 100 17.28 5.24 7.18
CA ALA A 100 16.62 4.59 6.05
C ALA A 100 15.09 4.66 6.19
N LEU A 101 14.51 4.19 7.29
CA LEU A 101 13.05 4.19 7.45
C LEU A 101 12.41 5.58 7.41
N LYS A 102 13.14 6.65 7.75
CA LYS A 102 12.67 8.04 7.60
C LYS A 102 12.51 8.48 6.13
N GLN A 103 13.24 7.85 5.20
CA GLN A 103 13.16 8.16 3.77
C GLN A 103 11.96 7.50 3.08
N LEU A 104 11.31 6.53 3.74
CA LEU A 104 10.11 5.86 3.23
C LEU A 104 8.85 6.60 3.68
N LYS A 105 8.03 7.00 2.70
CA LYS A 105 6.67 7.49 2.93
C LYS A 105 5.68 6.55 2.28
N VAL A 106 4.60 6.23 2.98
CA VAL A 106 3.61 5.25 2.55
C VAL A 106 2.22 5.83 2.75
N TYR A 107 1.41 5.88 1.70
CA TYR A 107 0.09 6.49 1.71
C TYR A 107 -0.99 5.52 1.22
N GLU A 108 -2.19 5.71 1.74
CA GLU A 108 -3.43 5.11 1.24
C GLU A 108 -4.07 6.12 0.30
N GLY A 109 -4.53 5.66 -0.86
CA GLY A 109 -4.91 6.55 -1.96
C GLY A 109 -3.73 7.34 -2.49
N ILE A 110 -4.05 8.51 -3.07
CA ILE A 110 -3.09 9.42 -3.66
C ILE A 110 -3.31 10.79 -3.03
N PRO A 111 -2.45 11.22 -2.09
CA PRO A 111 -2.58 12.54 -1.50
C PRO A 111 -2.09 13.63 -2.47
N PRO A 112 -2.72 14.83 -2.49
CA PRO A 112 -2.13 16.04 -3.09
C PRO A 112 -0.85 16.34 -2.28
N PRO A 113 0.38 16.32 -2.83
CA PRO A 113 0.88 16.81 -4.13
C PRO A 113 1.36 15.72 -5.12
N TYR A 114 1.14 14.44 -4.83
CA TYR A 114 1.67 13.32 -5.64
C TYR A 114 0.78 12.97 -6.84
N ASP A 115 -0.40 13.56 -6.93
CA ASP A 115 -1.37 13.27 -7.98
C ASP A 115 -0.89 13.71 -9.37
N ARG A 116 -0.26 14.89 -9.45
CA ARG A 116 0.31 15.45 -10.69
C ARG A 116 1.66 14.84 -11.06
N GLN A 117 2.27 14.04 -10.18
CA GLN A 117 3.58 13.47 -10.41
C GLN A 117 3.50 12.13 -11.16
N LYS A 118 4.46 11.89 -12.05
CA LYS A 118 4.57 10.60 -12.74
C LYS A 118 4.90 9.50 -11.73
N ARG A 119 3.99 8.52 -11.65
CA ARG A 119 4.14 7.32 -10.83
C ARG A 119 4.90 6.26 -11.59
N LEU A 120 5.78 5.55 -10.90
CA LEU A 120 6.59 4.47 -11.45
C LEU A 120 6.02 3.13 -11.02
N CYS A 121 6.13 2.16 -11.93
CA CYS A 121 5.80 0.77 -11.68
C CYS A 121 7.10 -0.03 -11.54
N VAL A 122 7.12 -1.00 -10.63
CA VAL A 122 8.27 -1.89 -10.41
C VAL A 122 7.98 -3.24 -11.08
N PRO A 123 8.58 -3.53 -12.26
CA PRO A 123 8.20 -4.70 -13.05
C PRO A 123 8.46 -6.04 -12.33
N ILE A 124 9.56 -6.14 -11.58
CA ILE A 124 9.90 -7.34 -10.78
C ILE A 124 8.89 -7.65 -9.66
N ALA A 125 8.05 -6.69 -9.30
CA ALA A 125 7.02 -6.84 -8.28
C ALA A 125 5.60 -6.83 -8.87
N MET A 126 5.45 -6.59 -10.18
CA MET A 126 4.15 -6.53 -10.85
C MET A 126 3.54 -7.95 -10.92
N ARG A 127 2.30 -8.10 -10.43
CA ARG A 127 1.61 -9.40 -10.35
C ARG A 127 1.54 -10.10 -11.71
N GLN A 128 1.16 -9.37 -12.76
CA GLN A 128 0.98 -9.88 -14.11
C GLN A 128 2.24 -10.60 -14.62
N LEU A 129 3.42 -10.07 -14.29
CA LEU A 129 4.71 -10.64 -14.69
C LEU A 129 5.19 -11.74 -13.73
N CYS A 130 4.79 -11.64 -12.46
CA CYS A 130 5.33 -12.46 -11.38
C CYS A 130 4.58 -13.76 -11.10
N LEU A 131 3.27 -13.79 -11.35
CA LEU A 131 2.37 -14.89 -11.02
C LEU A 131 1.77 -15.46 -12.30
N ARG A 132 1.61 -16.79 -12.32
CA ARG A 132 0.81 -17.45 -13.33
C ARG A 132 -0.63 -16.92 -13.30
N PRO A 133 -1.26 -16.69 -14.48
CA PRO A 133 -2.61 -16.10 -14.55
C PRO A 133 -3.67 -16.94 -13.83
N ASP A 134 -3.54 -18.27 -13.86
CA ASP A 134 -4.49 -19.22 -13.25
C ASP A 134 -4.54 -19.15 -11.71
N ARG A 135 -3.51 -18.55 -11.09
CA ARG A 135 -3.36 -18.58 -9.63
C ARG A 135 -4.18 -17.46 -9.00
N LYS A 136 -5.13 -17.85 -8.15
CA LYS A 136 -5.88 -16.94 -7.29
C LYS A 136 -4.92 -16.08 -6.46
N ASN A 137 -5.18 -14.78 -6.48
CA ASN A 137 -4.48 -13.80 -5.69
C ASN A 137 -5.51 -12.94 -4.97
N ASP A 138 -5.09 -12.38 -3.85
CA ASP A 138 -5.88 -11.41 -3.15
C ASP A 138 -5.37 -10.04 -3.49
N ARG A 139 -6.28 -9.10 -3.73
CA ARG A 139 -5.96 -7.73 -3.38
C ARG A 139 -5.66 -7.75 -1.87
N ALA A 140 -4.56 -7.14 -1.45
CA ALA A 140 -4.15 -6.95 -0.07
C ALA A 140 -5.39 -6.60 0.77
N PRO A 141 -5.39 -6.89 2.09
CA PRO A 141 -6.59 -7.01 2.90
C PRO A 141 -7.34 -5.68 3.16
N CYS A 142 -7.83 -5.04 2.10
CA CYS A 142 -8.49 -3.74 2.06
C CYS A 142 -9.49 -3.62 0.89
N GLY A 143 -9.50 -4.53 -0.10
CA GLY A 143 -10.70 -4.89 -0.87
C GLY A 143 -11.46 -6.01 -0.16
N PRO A 144 -12.80 -6.04 -0.22
CA PRO A 144 -13.70 -6.24 0.93
C PRO A 144 -13.24 -7.31 1.92
N ILE A 145 -12.31 -6.96 2.81
CA ILE A 145 -12.18 -7.61 4.11
C ILE A 145 -13.18 -6.86 4.97
N PRO A 146 -14.19 -7.54 5.52
CA PRO A 146 -15.33 -6.85 6.06
C PRO A 146 -14.89 -5.99 7.23
N ARG A 147 -15.69 -4.95 7.49
CA ARG A 147 -15.80 -4.22 8.75
C ARG A 147 -15.59 -5.09 10.01
N SER A 148 -15.77 -6.42 9.92
CA SER A 148 -15.43 -7.46 10.90
C SER A 148 -14.03 -7.45 11.51
N LEU A 149 -13.00 -6.86 10.87
CA LEU A 149 -11.65 -6.76 11.46
C LEU A 149 -11.32 -5.39 12.07
N GLY A 150 -12.32 -4.51 12.20
CA GLY A 150 -12.18 -3.20 12.84
C GLY A 150 -11.34 -2.19 12.04
N ILE A 151 -11.21 -2.38 10.73
CA ILE A 151 -10.54 -1.40 9.85
C ILE A 151 -11.53 -0.26 9.62
N VAL A 152 -11.44 0.79 10.45
CA VAL A 152 -12.13 2.06 10.21
C VAL A 152 -11.39 2.72 9.03
N ARG A 153 -12.08 2.93 7.91
CA ARG A 153 -11.55 3.82 6.87
C ARG A 153 -11.40 5.21 7.50
N PRO A 154 -10.31 5.97 7.29
CA PRO A 154 -10.42 7.41 7.46
C PRO A 154 -11.61 7.85 6.61
N ARG A 155 -12.56 8.60 7.20
CA ARG A 155 -13.68 9.15 6.42
C ARG A 155 -13.05 9.88 5.24
N PRO A 156 -13.45 9.60 3.99
CA PRO A 156 -13.10 10.51 2.91
C PRO A 156 -13.61 11.89 3.35
N ASN A 157 -12.79 12.93 3.22
CA ASN A 157 -13.30 14.28 3.38
C ASN A 157 -14.50 14.42 2.44
N ILE A 158 -15.66 14.64 3.03
CA ILE A 158 -16.92 14.94 2.37
C ILE A 158 -16.76 16.38 1.90
N GLU A 159 -16.50 16.55 0.62
CA GLU A 159 -16.48 17.78 -0.21
C GLU A 159 -15.75 17.32 -1.48
N GLN A 160 -16.39 16.95 -2.60
CA GLN A 160 -17.34 17.72 -3.39
C GLN A 160 -18.35 16.80 -4.10
N GLU A 161 -19.56 17.34 -4.26
CA GLU A 161 -20.80 16.74 -4.76
C GLU A 161 -20.89 16.75 -6.32
N PRO A 162 -22.08 16.82 -6.93
CA PRO A 162 -22.83 15.79 -7.65
C PRO A 162 -22.82 16.01 -9.18
N GLU A 163 -21.83 16.73 -9.71
CA GLU A 163 -21.85 17.26 -11.08
C GLU A 163 -21.64 16.20 -12.18
N GLU A 164 -21.08 15.05 -11.82
CA GLU A 164 -20.81 13.98 -12.78
C GLU A 164 -22.10 13.29 -13.26
N PHE A 165 -23.18 13.27 -12.47
CA PHE A 165 -24.41 12.56 -12.87
C PHE A 165 -25.23 13.31 -13.93
N SER A 166 -25.20 14.65 -13.92
CA SER A 166 -25.89 15.49 -14.91
C SER A 166 -25.24 15.37 -16.30
N ASN A 167 -23.90 15.32 -16.34
CA ASN A 167 -23.13 15.23 -17.59
C ASN A 167 -23.31 13.88 -18.32
N TYR A 168 -23.57 12.79 -17.58
CA TYR A 168 -23.85 11.47 -18.16
C TYR A 168 -25.22 11.38 -18.84
N LEU A 169 -26.26 12.05 -18.30
CA LEU A 169 -27.59 12.08 -18.94
C LEU A 169 -27.61 12.97 -20.18
N GLN A 170 -26.82 14.04 -20.20
CA GLN A 170 -26.69 14.95 -21.34
C GLN A 170 -25.99 14.28 -22.55
N THR A 171 -24.98 13.45 -22.29
CA THR A 171 -24.27 12.68 -23.32
C THR A 171 -25.09 11.49 -23.84
N TYR A 172 -25.91 10.85 -22.99
CA TYR A 172 -26.75 9.71 -23.41
C TYR A 172 -27.90 10.11 -24.36
N ASN A 173 -28.48 11.30 -24.17
CA ASN A 173 -29.56 11.80 -25.05
C ASN A 173 -29.05 12.31 -26.40
N LEU A 174 -27.79 12.76 -26.48
CA LEU A 174 -27.16 13.21 -27.73
C LEU A 174 -26.81 12.04 -28.67
N ILE A 175 -26.55 10.85 -28.12
CA ILE A 175 -26.18 9.65 -28.89
C ILE A 175 -27.43 8.96 -29.50
N ARG A 176 -28.63 9.26 -29.00
CA ARG A 176 -29.89 8.59 -29.40
C ARG A 176 -30.66 9.29 -30.53
N GLN A 177 -30.20 10.47 -31.00
CA GLN A 177 -30.84 11.23 -32.09
C GLN A 177 -30.09 11.16 -33.44
N LYS A 178 -29.28 10.12 -33.67
CA LYS A 178 -28.75 9.78 -35.00
C LYS A 178 -29.23 8.42 -35.44
#